data_AF-A0AAW2E0H0-F1
#
_entry.id   AF-A0AAW2E0H0-F1
#
_cell.length_a   1.000
_cell.length_b   1.000
_cell.length_c   1.000
_cell.angle_alpha   90.00
_cell.angle_beta   90.00
_cell.angle_gamma   90.00
#
_symmetry.space_group_name_H-M   'P 1'
#
loop_
_entity.id
_entity.type
_entity.pdbx_description
1 polymer ?
#
loop_
_entity_poly.entity_id
_entity_poly.type
_entity_poly.pdbx_seq_one_letter_code
_entity_poly.pdbx_strand_id
1 'polypeptide(L)'
;MADTESDCESSMADPDSDEYDSEVELEIATSYVQLCIEYVQKYYMKRPMCTSILSGRSYVIEVLEGNPQVCYDIFHMDKTIFRHLCNELKRLHLLEEDTGIVSVEESVGTVLFIVGHNADYRLTANRFQHSLETIRRQFRRVLHAIHTLGCLIIRPDADAAELPHLLRGNEKYYPWFEKCVGAIDGTHISAFAPSGRTTAFRDRRSDIT
;
A
#
# COMPACT_ATOMS: atom_id res chain seq x y z
N MET A 1 72.51 -73.03 23.74
CA MET A 1 71.97 -73.01 22.35
C MET A 1 70.52 -73.38 22.48
N ALA A 2 69.69 -72.36 22.69
CA ALA A 2 68.82 -71.74 21.67
C ALA A 2 67.50 -72.53 21.64
N ASP A 3 66.49 -72.06 22.39
CA ASP A 3 65.47 -71.10 21.93
C ASP A 3 64.67 -71.64 20.76
N THR A 4 63.38 -71.94 20.95
CA THR A 4 62.33 -71.18 20.24
C THR A 4 60.97 -71.42 20.90
N GLU A 5 60.39 -70.31 21.35
CA GLU A 5 58.99 -70.13 21.73
C GLU A 5 58.07 -70.46 20.54
N SER A 6 56.89 -71.02 20.83
CA SER A 6 55.79 -71.11 19.87
C SER A 6 54.67 -70.26 20.42
N ASP A 7 54.63 -69.01 19.97
CA ASP A 7 53.62 -68.02 20.31
C ASP A 7 52.23 -68.44 19.82
N CYS A 8 51.27 -68.44 20.75
CA CYS A 8 49.84 -68.42 20.46
C CYS A 8 49.44 -66.99 20.11
N GLU A 9 49.52 -66.60 18.83
CA GLU A 9 48.81 -65.42 18.34
C GLU A 9 47.40 -65.82 17.90
N SER A 10 46.48 -65.86 18.88
CA SER A 10 45.05 -65.85 18.61
C SER A 10 44.65 -64.40 18.33
N SER A 11 44.59 -64.02 17.05
CA SER A 11 43.96 -62.78 16.62
C SER A 11 42.48 -62.80 17.01
N MET A 12 42.12 -62.13 18.10
CA MET A 12 40.72 -61.81 18.36
C MET A 12 40.32 -60.69 17.39
N ALA A 13 39.72 -61.06 16.27
CA ALA A 13 38.93 -60.12 15.50
C ALA A 13 37.59 -59.96 16.24
N ASP A 14 37.38 -58.80 16.85
CA ASP A 14 36.07 -58.39 17.38
C ASP A 14 35.11 -58.26 16.19
N PRO A 15 34.03 -59.06 16.10
CA PRO A 15 33.12 -59.03 14.95
C PRO A 15 32.11 -57.87 14.98
N ASP A 16 32.25 -56.91 15.89
CA ASP A 16 31.12 -56.10 16.37
C ASP A 16 31.34 -54.57 16.25
N SER A 17 32.39 -54.08 15.58
CA SER A 17 32.61 -52.61 15.49
C SER A 17 31.84 -51.90 14.38
N ASP A 18 31.58 -52.58 13.27
CA ASP A 18 31.14 -51.91 12.03
C ASP A 18 29.60 -51.71 11.97
N GLU A 19 28.85 -52.50 12.75
CA GLU A 19 27.38 -52.45 12.81
C GLU A 19 26.89 -51.24 13.65
N TYR A 20 27.59 -50.92 14.73
CA TYR A 20 27.30 -49.75 15.58
C TYR A 20 27.65 -48.42 14.89
N ASP A 21 28.74 -48.37 14.12
CA ASP A 21 29.19 -47.14 13.44
C ASP A 21 28.23 -46.74 12.29
N SER A 22 27.68 -47.73 11.56
CA SER A 22 26.68 -47.51 10.52
C SER A 22 25.35 -46.97 11.04
N GLU A 23 24.94 -47.38 12.25
CA GLU A 23 23.70 -46.90 12.88
C GLU A 23 23.83 -45.43 13.32
N VAL A 24 24.99 -45.05 13.85
CA VAL A 24 25.34 -43.66 14.19
C VAL A 24 25.45 -42.79 12.93
N GLU A 25 26.08 -43.28 11.86
CA GLU A 25 26.11 -42.56 10.57
C GLU A 25 24.71 -42.35 9.99
N LEU A 26 23.83 -43.37 10.10
CA LEU A 26 22.43 -43.25 9.66
C LEU A 26 21.65 -42.25 10.52
N GLU A 27 21.92 -42.18 11.83
CA GLU A 27 21.30 -41.22 12.74
C GLU A 27 21.75 -39.78 12.46
N ILE A 28 23.04 -39.58 12.15
CA ILE A 28 23.59 -38.29 11.68
C ILE A 28 23.00 -37.90 10.33
N ALA A 29 22.93 -38.83 9.37
CA ALA A 29 22.36 -38.58 8.05
C ALA A 29 20.87 -38.23 8.12
N THR A 30 20.09 -38.96 8.93
CA THR A 30 18.66 -38.70 9.09
C THR A 30 18.38 -37.36 9.78
N SER A 31 19.16 -37.02 10.81
CA SER A 31 19.06 -35.70 11.46
C SER A 31 19.47 -34.56 10.53
N TYR A 32 20.50 -34.74 9.69
CA TYR A 32 20.85 -33.78 8.64
C TYR A 32 19.73 -33.60 7.61
N VAL A 33 19.15 -34.71 7.11
CA VAL A 33 18.02 -34.68 6.17
C VAL A 33 16.80 -33.99 6.78
N GLN A 34 16.48 -34.27 8.04
CA GLN A 34 15.37 -33.62 8.75
C GLN A 34 15.58 -32.10 8.85
N LEU A 35 16.80 -31.67 9.15
CA LEU A 35 17.17 -30.26 9.22
C LEU A 35 17.07 -29.59 7.83
N CYS A 36 17.46 -30.28 6.76
CA CYS A 36 17.25 -29.84 5.39
C CYS A 36 15.76 -29.70 5.05
N ILE A 37 14.91 -30.66 5.45
CA ILE A 37 13.46 -30.60 5.22
C ILE A 37 12.86 -29.40 5.95
N GLU A 38 13.21 -29.17 7.21
CA GLU A 38 12.72 -28.02 7.98
C GLU A 38 13.15 -26.69 7.38
N TYR A 39 14.39 -26.60 6.90
CA TYR A 39 14.89 -25.43 6.18
C TYR A 39 14.10 -25.20 4.88
N VAL A 40 13.89 -26.24 4.07
CA VAL A 40 13.11 -26.14 2.83
C VAL A 40 11.66 -25.74 3.12
N GLN A 41 11.03 -26.34 4.12
CA GLN A 41 9.66 -26.02 4.51
C GLN A 41 9.53 -24.55 4.97
N LYS A 42 10.48 -24.07 5.77
CA LYS A 42 10.44 -22.71 6.32
C LYS A 42 10.73 -21.62 5.28
N TYR A 43 11.70 -21.86 4.39
CA TYR A 43 12.21 -20.81 3.50
C TYR A 43 11.69 -20.91 2.06
N TYR A 44 11.42 -22.12 1.57
CA TYR A 44 11.01 -22.37 0.19
C TYR A 44 9.52 -22.70 0.06
N MET A 45 8.95 -23.50 0.98
CA MET A 45 7.49 -23.76 1.00
C MET A 45 6.73 -22.66 1.73
N LYS A 46 6.73 -21.46 1.13
CA LYS A 46 6.00 -20.31 1.67
C LYS A 46 4.50 -20.61 1.69
N ARG A 47 3.90 -20.54 2.89
CA ARG A 47 2.45 -20.63 3.03
C ARG A 47 1.80 -19.37 2.44
N PRO A 48 0.83 -19.50 1.52
CA PRO A 48 0.15 -18.33 0.98
C PRO A 48 -0.63 -17.64 2.09
N MET A 49 -0.44 -16.33 2.21
CA MET A 49 -1.14 -15.50 3.20
C MET A 49 -2.48 -14.97 2.67
N CYS A 50 -2.56 -14.73 1.36
CA CYS A 50 -3.77 -14.28 0.67
C CYS A 50 -4.41 -15.49 0.01
N THR A 51 -5.45 -16.04 0.65
CA THR A 51 -6.10 -17.29 0.25
C THR A 51 -7.59 -17.13 -0.02
N SER A 52 -8.13 -15.90 0.02
CA SER A 52 -9.53 -15.66 -0.33
C SER A 52 -9.75 -15.95 -1.81
N ILE A 53 -10.90 -16.55 -2.12
CA ILE A 53 -11.36 -16.71 -3.50
C ILE A 53 -11.68 -15.37 -4.15
N LEU A 54 -12.03 -14.37 -3.35
CA LEU A 54 -12.33 -13.02 -3.81
C LEU A 54 -11.06 -12.19 -3.82
N SER A 55 -10.47 -12.04 -5.01
CA SER A 55 -9.35 -11.13 -5.25
C SER A 55 -9.75 -9.67 -5.03
N GLY A 56 -8.80 -8.75 -4.80
CA GLY A 56 -9.12 -7.33 -4.67
C GLY A 56 -9.84 -6.76 -5.90
N ARG A 57 -9.45 -7.16 -7.12
CA ARG A 57 -10.18 -6.81 -8.35
C ARG A 57 -11.62 -7.32 -8.33
N SER A 58 -11.82 -8.59 -7.99
CA SER A 58 -13.16 -9.20 -7.91
C SER A 58 -14.02 -8.51 -6.85
N TYR A 59 -13.42 -8.14 -5.72
CA TYR A 59 -14.10 -7.39 -4.67
C TYR A 59 -14.57 -6.01 -5.15
N VAL A 60 -13.72 -5.26 -5.86
CA VAL A 60 -14.13 -3.97 -6.43
C VAL A 60 -15.28 -4.13 -7.43
N ILE A 61 -15.24 -5.15 -8.29
CA ILE A 61 -16.33 -5.46 -9.21
C ILE A 61 -17.62 -5.79 -8.44
N GLU A 62 -17.54 -6.63 -7.41
CA GLU A 62 -18.69 -6.98 -6.56
C GLU A 62 -19.34 -5.74 -5.92
N VAL A 63 -18.53 -4.82 -5.39
CA VAL A 63 -19.02 -3.58 -4.78
C VAL A 63 -19.66 -2.65 -5.82
N LEU A 64 -19.07 -2.53 -7.02
CA LEU A 64 -19.56 -1.63 -8.06
C LEU A 64 -20.81 -2.15 -8.80
N GLU A 65 -20.89 -3.45 -9.05
CA GLU A 65 -22.03 -4.07 -9.75
C GLU A 65 -23.15 -4.52 -8.80
N GLY A 66 -22.91 -4.52 -7.50
CA GLY A 66 -23.88 -4.86 -6.46
C GLY A 66 -24.86 -3.74 -6.15
N ASN A 67 -25.27 -3.65 -4.88
CA ASN A 67 -26.18 -2.61 -4.43
C ASN A 67 -25.48 -1.23 -4.46
N PRO A 68 -26.04 -0.21 -5.14
CA PRO A 68 -25.45 1.13 -5.19
C PRO A 68 -25.17 1.76 -3.81
N GLN A 69 -25.99 1.46 -2.81
CA GLN A 69 -25.77 1.94 -1.45
C GLN A 69 -24.48 1.37 -0.86
N VAL A 70 -24.17 0.10 -1.13
CA VAL A 70 -22.92 -0.53 -0.66
C VAL A 70 -21.71 0.12 -1.31
N CYS A 71 -21.78 0.49 -2.59
CA CYS A 71 -20.72 1.25 -3.25
C CYS A 71 -20.46 2.58 -2.53
N TYR A 72 -21.52 3.32 -2.22
CA TYR A 72 -21.39 4.57 -1.49
C TYR A 72 -20.85 4.34 -0.07
N ASP A 73 -21.34 3.33 0.64
CA ASP A 73 -20.91 3.04 2.00
C ASP A 73 -19.43 2.62 2.07
N ILE A 74 -18.93 1.89 1.06
CA ILE A 74 -17.56 1.35 1.03
C ILE A 74 -16.54 2.33 0.43
N PHE A 75 -16.90 3.06 -0.63
CA PHE A 75 -16.00 3.96 -1.35
C PHE A 75 -16.29 5.44 -1.11
N HIS A 76 -17.33 5.77 -0.35
CA HIS A 76 -17.80 7.15 -0.14
C HIS A 76 -18.04 7.91 -1.45
N MET A 77 -18.41 7.18 -2.49
CA MET A 77 -18.57 7.68 -3.84
C MET A 77 -19.61 6.87 -4.59
N ASP A 78 -20.49 7.55 -5.33
CA ASP A 78 -21.40 6.87 -6.24
C ASP A 78 -20.62 6.14 -7.36
N LYS A 79 -21.14 5.01 -7.81
CA LYS A 79 -20.49 4.16 -8.82
C LYS A 79 -20.18 4.91 -10.12
N THR A 80 -21.03 5.84 -10.54
CA THR A 80 -20.85 6.59 -11.79
C THR A 80 -19.67 7.56 -11.66
N ILE A 81 -19.58 8.24 -10.51
CA ILE A 81 -18.49 9.15 -10.19
C ILE A 81 -17.18 8.38 -10.00
N PHE A 82 -17.22 7.21 -9.36
CA PHE A 82 -16.06 6.34 -9.21
C PHE A 82 -15.48 5.93 -10.57
N ARG A 83 -16.33 5.46 -11.49
CA ARG A 83 -15.91 5.08 -12.85
C ARG A 83 -15.40 6.30 -13.62
N HIS A 84 -16.05 7.43 -13.48
CA HIS A 84 -15.60 8.69 -14.10
C HIS A 84 -14.20 9.09 -13.61
N LEU A 85 -13.96 9.04 -12.29
CA LEU A 85 -12.64 9.30 -11.70
C LEU A 85 -11.58 8.36 -12.27
N CYS A 86 -11.84 7.05 -12.28
CA CYS A 86 -10.90 6.06 -12.82
C CYS A 86 -10.59 6.31 -14.30
N ASN A 87 -11.62 6.61 -15.11
CA ASN A 87 -11.46 6.93 -16.53
C ASN A 87 -10.64 8.19 -16.74
N GLU A 88 -10.86 9.23 -15.94
CA GLU A 88 -10.15 10.50 -16.05
C GLU A 88 -8.67 10.36 -15.69
N LEU A 89 -8.37 9.61 -14.62
CA LEU A 89 -6.99 9.28 -14.23
C LEU A 89 -6.25 8.48 -15.32
N LYS A 90 -6.95 7.54 -15.99
CA LYS A 90 -6.41 6.79 -17.14
C LYS A 90 -6.19 7.71 -18.35
N ARG A 91 -7.20 8.50 -18.72
CA ARG A 91 -7.21 9.39 -19.89
C ARG A 91 -6.10 10.43 -19.82
N LEU A 92 -5.82 10.94 -18.63
CA LEU A 92 -4.77 11.93 -18.39
C LEU A 92 -3.40 11.30 -18.10
N HIS A 93 -3.26 9.97 -18.16
CA HIS A 93 -2.04 9.23 -17.81
C HIS A 93 -1.49 9.57 -16.41
N LEU A 94 -2.38 9.88 -15.46
CA LEU A 94 -2.01 10.19 -14.08
C LEU A 94 -1.86 8.94 -13.22
N LEU A 95 -2.58 7.87 -13.59
CA LEU A 95 -2.50 6.58 -12.92
C LEU A 95 -2.61 5.46 -13.95
N GLU A 96 -1.58 4.63 -14.00
CA GLU A 96 -1.53 3.43 -14.82
C GLU A 96 -1.68 2.19 -13.96
N GLU A 97 -2.14 1.10 -14.58
CA GLU A 97 -2.20 -0.20 -13.91
C GLU A 97 -0.82 -0.62 -13.41
N ASP A 98 -0.76 -1.30 -12.27
CA ASP A 98 0.44 -1.99 -11.85
C ASP A 98 0.49 -3.32 -12.60
N THR A 99 1.20 -3.35 -13.74
CA THR A 99 1.10 -4.38 -14.77
C THR A 99 1.04 -5.80 -14.19
N GLY A 100 -0.12 -6.45 -14.31
CA GLY A 100 -0.36 -7.82 -13.86
C GLY A 100 -0.60 -8.00 -12.34
N ILE A 101 -0.59 -6.92 -11.55
CA ILE A 101 -0.75 -6.98 -10.09
C ILE A 101 -2.05 -6.31 -9.64
N VAL A 102 -2.27 -5.03 -10.00
CA VAL A 102 -3.41 -4.23 -9.51
C VAL A 102 -3.94 -3.32 -10.60
N SER A 103 -5.25 -3.40 -10.85
CA SER A 103 -5.94 -2.50 -11.79
C SER A 103 -6.11 -1.09 -11.22
N VAL A 104 -6.35 -0.09 -12.08
CA VAL A 104 -6.60 1.29 -11.62
C VAL A 104 -7.80 1.36 -10.69
N GLU A 105 -8.90 0.69 -11.04
CA GLU A 105 -10.12 0.64 -10.25
C GLU A 105 -9.85 0.05 -8.86
N GLU A 106 -9.08 -1.03 -8.80
CA GLU A 106 -8.70 -1.65 -7.53
C GLU A 106 -7.79 -0.75 -6.69
N SER A 107 -6.83 -0.08 -7.32
CA SER A 107 -5.96 0.90 -6.65
C SER A 107 -6.77 2.06 -6.08
N VAL A 108 -7.65 2.66 -6.88
CA VAL A 108 -8.52 3.77 -6.45
C VAL A 108 -9.46 3.29 -5.34
N GLY A 109 -10.11 2.14 -5.50
CA GLY A 109 -10.98 1.55 -4.49
C GLY A 109 -10.25 1.25 -3.17
N THR A 110 -9.01 0.77 -3.24
CA THR A 110 -8.16 0.53 -2.06
C THR A 110 -7.94 1.83 -1.28
N VAL A 111 -7.63 2.93 -1.96
CA VAL A 111 -7.37 4.22 -1.30
C VAL A 111 -8.64 4.86 -0.75
N LEU A 112 -9.75 4.82 -1.50
CA LEU A 112 -11.02 5.31 -1.01
C LEU A 112 -11.50 4.53 0.23
N PHE A 113 -11.30 3.21 0.25
CA PHE A 113 -11.58 2.39 1.42
C PHE A 113 -10.72 2.81 2.63
N ILE A 114 -9.41 3.01 2.45
CA ILE A 114 -8.51 3.45 3.52
C ILE A 114 -8.94 4.82 4.08
N VAL A 115 -9.14 5.80 3.21
CA VAL A 115 -9.42 7.19 3.62
C VAL A 115 -10.83 7.33 4.17
N GLY A 116 -11.81 6.68 3.54
CA GLY A 116 -13.21 6.74 3.95
C GLY A 116 -13.49 6.12 5.32
N HIS A 117 -12.82 4.99 5.60
CA HIS A 117 -13.03 4.25 6.85
C HIS A 117 -11.92 4.43 7.88
N ASN A 118 -10.89 5.24 7.60
CA ASN A 118 -9.65 5.28 8.39
C ASN A 118 -9.08 3.86 8.62
N ALA A 119 -9.10 3.04 7.58
CA ALA A 119 -8.79 1.62 7.69
C ALA A 119 -7.27 1.38 7.77
N ASP A 120 -6.86 0.47 8.66
CA ASP A 120 -5.47 0.04 8.75
C ASP A 120 -5.00 -0.66 7.47
N TYR A 121 -3.71 -0.50 7.14
CA TYR A 121 -3.11 -1.20 6.00
C TYR A 121 -3.19 -2.72 6.13
N ARG A 122 -3.17 -3.27 7.34
CA ARG A 122 -3.30 -4.72 7.58
C ARG A 122 -4.69 -5.22 7.23
N LEU A 123 -5.73 -4.50 7.66
CA LEU A 123 -7.11 -4.84 7.33
C LEU A 123 -7.34 -4.72 5.82
N THR A 124 -6.80 -3.66 5.24
CA THR A 124 -6.91 -3.42 3.80
C THR A 124 -6.18 -4.49 2.98
N ALA A 125 -4.97 -4.87 3.37
CA ALA A 125 -4.22 -5.98 2.76
C ALA A 125 -5.00 -7.29 2.79
N ASN A 126 -5.64 -7.60 3.93
CA ASN A 126 -6.51 -8.76 4.05
C ASN A 126 -7.77 -8.62 3.18
N ARG A 127 -8.41 -7.45 3.10
CA ARG A 127 -9.60 -7.26 2.26
C ARG A 127 -9.31 -7.42 0.78
N PHE A 128 -8.28 -6.74 0.29
CA PHE A 128 -7.94 -6.70 -1.14
C PHE A 128 -6.98 -7.82 -1.57
N GLN A 129 -6.61 -8.72 -0.64
CA GLN A 129 -5.76 -9.89 -0.91
C GLN A 129 -4.39 -9.52 -1.48
N HIS A 130 -3.76 -8.51 -0.90
CA HIS A 130 -2.46 -7.99 -1.31
C HIS A 130 -1.47 -7.94 -0.16
N SER A 131 -0.18 -7.90 -0.51
CA SER A 131 0.86 -7.63 0.49
C SER A 131 0.74 -6.20 1.01
N LEU A 132 1.23 -5.95 2.23
CA LEU A 132 1.33 -4.58 2.78
C LEU A 132 2.16 -3.65 1.90
N GLU A 133 3.15 -4.19 1.21
CA GLU A 133 4.01 -3.45 0.28
C GLU A 133 3.19 -2.96 -0.92
N THR A 134 2.36 -3.84 -1.51
CA THR A 134 1.42 -3.46 -2.58
C THR A 134 0.43 -2.40 -2.10
N ILE A 135 -0.22 -2.58 -0.94
CA ILE A 135 -1.17 -1.58 -0.40
C ILE A 135 -0.51 -0.22 -0.24
N ARG A 136 0.69 -0.17 0.36
CA ARG A 136 1.43 1.08 0.56
C ARG A 136 1.84 1.73 -0.76
N ARG A 137 2.23 0.92 -1.76
CA ARG A 137 2.59 1.39 -3.09
C ARG A 137 1.37 2.00 -3.78
N GLN A 138 0.23 1.32 -3.81
CA GLN A 138 -0.98 1.88 -4.42
C GLN A 138 -1.47 3.13 -3.71
N PHE A 139 -1.42 3.16 -2.37
CA PHE A 139 -1.79 4.35 -1.60
C PHE A 139 -1.03 5.59 -2.06
N ARG A 140 0.30 5.48 -2.22
CA ARG A 140 1.14 6.58 -2.69
C ARG A 140 0.86 6.97 -4.14
N ARG A 141 0.73 5.99 -5.04
CA ARG A 141 0.49 6.24 -6.48
C ARG A 141 -0.83 6.97 -6.71
N VAL A 142 -1.90 6.47 -6.09
CA VAL A 142 -3.24 7.08 -6.22
C VAL A 142 -3.28 8.45 -5.56
N LEU A 143 -2.68 8.63 -4.37
CA LEU A 143 -2.64 9.94 -3.72
C LEU A 143 -1.92 10.98 -4.58
N HIS A 144 -0.79 10.60 -5.19
CA HIS A 144 -0.08 11.46 -6.13
C HIS A 144 -0.95 11.80 -7.35
N ALA A 145 -1.61 10.79 -7.94
CA ALA A 145 -2.47 10.98 -9.11
C ALA A 145 -3.66 11.91 -8.81
N ILE A 146 -4.33 11.73 -7.66
CA ILE A 146 -5.43 12.59 -7.19
C ILE A 146 -4.93 14.01 -6.94
N HIS A 147 -3.76 14.16 -6.30
CA HIS A 147 -3.17 15.48 -6.08
C HIS A 147 -2.90 16.20 -7.40
N THR A 148 -2.28 15.53 -8.37
CA THR A 148 -2.04 16.09 -9.70
C THR A 148 -3.35 16.42 -10.42
N LEU A 149 -4.36 15.56 -10.35
CA LEU A 149 -5.68 15.83 -10.90
C LEU A 149 -6.30 17.08 -10.25
N GLY A 150 -6.19 17.21 -8.92
CA GLY A 150 -6.61 18.39 -8.17
C GLY A 150 -5.97 19.67 -8.70
N CYS A 151 -4.67 19.68 -8.99
CA CYS A 151 -4.00 20.83 -9.60
C CYS A 151 -4.52 21.18 -11.02
N LEU A 152 -5.08 20.21 -11.74
CA LEU A 152 -5.63 20.44 -13.09
C LEU A 152 -7.07 20.96 -13.04
N ILE A 153 -7.89 20.45 -12.12
CA ILE A 153 -9.33 20.74 -12.06
C ILE A 153 -9.67 21.87 -11.07
N ILE A 154 -8.93 21.99 -9.97
CA ILE A 154 -9.11 23.03 -8.96
C ILE A 154 -8.18 24.20 -9.31
N ARG A 155 -8.54 24.92 -10.36
CA ARG A 155 -7.86 26.15 -10.78
C ARG A 155 -8.89 27.24 -11.08
N PRO A 156 -8.60 28.51 -10.74
CA PRO A 156 -9.46 29.61 -11.14
C PRO A 156 -9.53 29.65 -12.67
N ASP A 157 -10.72 29.89 -13.21
CA ASP A 157 -10.90 30.12 -14.64
C ASP A 157 -10.02 31.31 -15.05
N ALA A 158 -9.32 31.19 -16.18
CA ALA A 158 -8.42 32.22 -16.68
C ALA A 158 -9.17 33.53 -16.94
N ASP A 159 -10.45 33.43 -17.32
CA ASP A 159 -11.34 34.57 -17.54
C ASP A 159 -12.04 35.03 -16.25
N ALA A 160 -12.17 34.15 -15.22
CA ALA A 160 -12.66 34.52 -13.89
C ALA A 160 -11.58 35.03 -12.94
N ALA A 161 -10.30 35.07 -13.37
CA ALA A 161 -9.24 35.81 -12.69
C ALA A 161 -9.58 37.30 -12.55
N GLU A 162 -10.57 37.77 -13.30
CA GLU A 162 -11.16 39.09 -13.19
C GLU A 162 -12.19 39.17 -12.05
N LEU A 163 -11.88 39.97 -11.03
CA LEU A 163 -12.79 40.34 -9.96
C LEU A 163 -14.18 40.72 -10.52
N PRO A 164 -15.31 40.18 -9.99
CA PRO A 164 -16.66 40.48 -10.49
C PRO A 164 -16.88 41.98 -10.69
N HIS A 165 -17.58 42.37 -11.77
CA HIS A 165 -17.75 43.78 -12.14
C HIS A 165 -18.25 44.68 -10.97
N LEU A 166 -19.06 44.13 -10.07
CA LEU A 166 -19.57 44.80 -8.87
C LEU A 166 -18.45 45.25 -7.90
N LEU A 167 -17.36 44.47 -7.82
CA LEU A 167 -16.24 44.71 -6.92
C LEU A 167 -15.11 45.51 -7.60
N ARG A 168 -15.03 45.48 -8.94
CA ARG A 168 -14.04 46.25 -9.73
C ARG A 168 -14.20 47.77 -9.59
N GLY A 169 -15.41 48.26 -9.41
CA GLY A 169 -15.70 49.69 -9.22
C GLY A 169 -15.61 50.18 -7.76
N ASN A 170 -15.30 49.29 -6.82
CA ASN A 170 -15.31 49.62 -5.40
C ASN A 170 -13.88 49.80 -4.86
N GLU A 171 -13.49 51.05 -4.61
CA GLU A 171 -12.16 51.42 -4.08
C GLU A 171 -11.84 50.76 -2.72
N LYS A 172 -12.86 50.28 -1.99
CA LYS A 172 -12.65 49.53 -0.74
C LYS A 172 -12.07 48.14 -0.98
N TYR A 173 -12.42 47.50 -2.10
CA TYR A 173 -12.08 46.09 -2.39
C TYR A 173 -11.03 45.95 -3.51
N TYR A 174 -11.01 46.87 -4.48
CA TYR A 174 -9.96 46.93 -5.48
C TYR A 174 -8.82 47.87 -5.03
N PRO A 175 -7.52 47.50 -5.16
CA PRO A 175 -6.97 46.30 -5.80
C PRO A 175 -6.76 45.10 -4.85
N TRP A 176 -7.08 45.22 -3.57
CA TRP A 176 -6.73 44.22 -2.53
C TRP A 176 -7.25 42.81 -2.79
N PHE A 177 -8.40 42.67 -3.47
CA PHE A 177 -9.03 41.38 -3.75
C PHE A 177 -8.90 40.91 -5.22
N GLU A 178 -8.14 41.62 -6.05
CA GLU A 178 -8.00 41.33 -7.49
C GLU A 178 -7.62 39.87 -7.79
N LYS A 179 -6.85 39.22 -6.91
CA LYS A 179 -6.39 37.82 -7.07
C LYS A 179 -7.02 36.84 -6.09
N CYS A 180 -8.09 37.24 -5.40
CA CYS A 180 -8.72 36.48 -4.32
C CYS A 180 -10.01 35.76 -4.77
N VAL A 181 -10.08 35.34 -6.03
CA VAL A 181 -11.29 34.77 -6.68
C VAL A 181 -11.82 33.55 -5.94
N GLY A 182 -10.95 32.62 -5.52
CA GLY A 182 -11.39 31.42 -4.78
C GLY A 182 -12.05 31.74 -3.43
N ALA A 183 -11.63 32.82 -2.76
CA ALA A 183 -12.26 33.28 -1.53
C ALA A 183 -13.64 33.93 -1.78
N ILE A 184 -13.85 34.51 -2.95
CA ILE A 184 -15.12 35.12 -3.37
C ILE A 184 -16.12 34.05 -3.81
N ASP A 185 -15.65 33.01 -4.48
CA ASP A 185 -16.45 31.85 -4.94
C ASP A 185 -16.81 30.88 -3.79
N GLY A 186 -16.45 31.20 -2.55
CA GLY A 186 -16.77 30.37 -1.39
C GLY A 186 -15.94 29.10 -1.25
N THR A 187 -14.84 28.97 -2.01
CA THR A 187 -13.88 27.88 -1.86
C THR A 187 -13.00 28.14 -0.63
N HIS A 188 -13.51 27.78 0.56
CA HIS A 188 -12.76 27.87 1.81
C HIS A 188 -11.74 26.73 1.91
N ILE A 189 -10.47 27.04 1.62
CA ILE A 189 -9.33 26.15 1.89
C ILE A 189 -8.68 26.62 3.19
N SER A 190 -8.45 25.71 4.14
CA SER A 190 -7.64 26.05 5.34
C SER A 190 -6.26 26.52 4.93
N ALA A 191 -5.94 27.77 5.23
CA ALA A 191 -4.60 28.31 5.12
C ALA A 191 -3.80 27.97 6.38
N PHE A 192 -2.49 27.75 6.21
CA PHE A 192 -1.56 27.64 7.32
C PHE A 192 -0.42 28.60 7.09
N ALA A 193 -0.07 29.39 8.11
CA ALA A 193 1.07 30.28 8.04
C ALA A 193 2.38 29.47 7.92
N PRO A 194 3.30 29.85 7.02
CA PRO A 194 4.62 29.23 6.95
C PRO A 194 5.32 29.29 8.32
N SER A 195 5.98 28.21 8.71
CA SER A 195 6.51 28.00 10.07
C SER A 195 7.39 29.16 10.57
N GLY A 196 8.11 29.83 9.66
CA GLY A 196 8.99 30.98 9.96
C GLY A 196 8.33 32.36 9.94
N ARG A 197 7.02 32.47 9.64
CA ARG A 197 6.29 33.75 9.58
C ARG A 197 5.02 33.78 10.42
N THR A 198 4.76 32.75 11.23
CA THR A 198 3.55 32.60 12.05
C THR A 198 3.18 33.82 12.89
N THR A 199 4.14 34.64 13.34
CA THR A 199 3.89 35.87 14.10
C THR A 199 3.13 36.95 13.32
N ALA A 200 3.27 36.99 11.99
CA ALA A 200 2.60 37.96 11.11
C ALA A 200 1.17 37.53 10.73
N PHE A 201 0.80 36.28 10.98
CA PHE A 201 -0.49 35.68 10.63
C PHE A 201 -1.31 35.33 11.88
N ARG A 202 -1.07 36.05 12.98
CA ARG A 202 -1.86 35.94 14.20
C ARG A 202 -3.00 36.95 14.16
N ASP A 203 -4.19 36.47 14.45
CA ASP A 203 -5.33 37.35 14.67
C ASP A 203 -5.20 38.09 16.01
N ARG A 204 -6.18 38.94 16.34
CA ARG A 204 -6.22 39.68 17.61
C ARG A 204 -6.27 38.74 18.83
N ARG A 205 -6.70 37.49 18.66
CA ARG A 205 -6.78 36.46 19.69
C ARG A 205 -5.53 35.57 19.75
N SER A 206 -4.52 35.88 18.94
CA SER A 206 -3.26 35.12 18.79
C SER A 206 -3.41 33.74 18.13
N ASP A 207 -4.55 33.49 17.48
CA ASP A 207 -4.76 32.29 16.68
C ASP A 207 -4.12 32.46 15.30
N ILE A 208 -3.47 31.40 14.80
CA ILE A 208 -2.85 31.41 13.46
C ILE A 208 -3.97 31.23 12.44
N THR A 209 -4.15 32.22 11.57
CA THR A 209 -5.15 32.21 10.49
C THR A 209 -4.51 32.21 9.10
#